data_AF-Q6CK11-F1
#
_entry.id   AF-Q6CK11-F1
#
_cell.length_a   1.000
_cell.length_b   1.000
_cell.length_c   1.000
_cell.angle_alpha   90.00
_cell.angle_beta   90.00
_cell.angle_gamma   90.00
#
_symmetry.space_group_name_H-M   'P 1'
#
loop_
_entity.id
_entity.type
_entity.pdbx_description
1 polymer ?
#
loop_
_entity_poly.entity_id
_entity_poly.type
_entity_poly.pdbx_seq_one_letter_code
_entity_poly.pdbx_strand_id
1 'polypeptide(L)'
;MSSIDINEADVIVLSEGLKKLDSLYSEMSQSLKKISSTTSTASQLFTPILKKNQQLNILQYNIESSLNSVASVKDLANDASKHEIILEQSIAKVGLKPYINAIHKIDDILEDLNERTHSNDTSEFAGMVTHLKELIFDGERNLQIYFNKLLNSIQPFDPQINMNKKIPFPYYDDEYLGQMSLILDYFENSTQNAQIVDLFIKQRVRLISQSLAFLEPFTKQISSGPNVPYQKGSSGVNSYTEAMLGFIANENSLIQDLYSKETSRQPVIYAKLCSPIIQNYLKIIRHNRQLLKDNRENIGLFSFELSDKVNDVLRSLRGKDIAEADYLNSELIEIQRISHSLFQELFAYINTKTRSMSQLPSDNGVPEPTVDIMSKIRKFSEYKSGCLSTIQAMSRSQWLPKDPKISWTITKNQLEDLSSANLLSSFFGDAIDYLLFGLERRAQETLNPQHEIHLLSNKRFPNIQRIGFFLLNNLSLIDQIVQRSEINSILGSAGLARLESLRKKYINYYVSDWRDLTSILLDQIFVDSSGKVSSKEKDQIKEKFKKFHDGFEDLVSRSKSYRISDPALKKILRQEILSLVLPMYERFYNRYKDSFKHPRKHIKYTPSELMNVLNTIIK
;
A
#
# COMPACT_ATOMS: atom_id res chain seq x y z
N MET A 1 53.56 -150.18 59.53
CA MET A 1 54.86 -149.55 59.16
C MET A 1 55.05 -149.85 57.68
N SER A 2 55.03 -148.92 56.74
CA SER A 2 55.50 -147.53 56.72
C SER A 2 54.62 -146.71 55.75
N SER A 3 53.84 -145.76 56.26
CA SER A 3 52.90 -144.91 55.47
C SER A 3 53.27 -143.43 55.58
N ILE A 4 54.56 -143.12 55.43
CA ILE A 4 55.09 -141.76 55.39
C ILE A 4 55.71 -141.57 54.00
N ASP A 5 54.88 -141.15 53.04
CA ASP A 5 55.34 -140.56 51.76
C ASP A 5 54.19 -139.78 51.06
N ILE A 6 53.41 -139.02 51.84
CA ILE A 6 52.31 -138.17 51.33
C ILE A 6 52.55 -136.70 51.71
N ASN A 7 53.02 -136.44 52.95
CA ASN A 7 53.22 -135.08 53.44
C ASN A 7 54.35 -134.30 52.72
N GLU A 8 55.39 -134.97 52.20
CA GLU A 8 56.50 -134.31 51.51
C GLU A 8 56.10 -133.88 50.09
N ALA A 9 55.26 -134.67 49.42
CA ALA A 9 54.66 -134.31 48.14
C ALA A 9 53.74 -133.08 48.28
N ASP A 10 52.90 -133.03 49.32
CA ASP A 10 51.99 -131.90 49.56
C ASP A 10 52.74 -130.58 49.83
N VAL A 11 53.85 -130.63 50.59
CA VAL A 11 54.69 -129.44 50.86
C VAL A 11 55.39 -128.94 49.59
N ILE A 12 55.86 -129.83 48.72
CA ILE A 12 56.45 -129.45 47.44
C ILE A 12 55.40 -128.80 46.55
N VAL A 13 54.20 -129.39 46.43
CA VAL A 13 53.09 -128.84 45.64
C VAL A 13 52.64 -127.47 46.17
N LEU A 14 52.55 -127.29 47.50
CA LEU A 14 52.22 -126.00 48.11
C LEU A 14 53.30 -124.94 47.86
N SER A 15 54.58 -125.32 47.90
CA SER A 15 55.70 -124.41 47.61
C SER A 15 55.74 -123.99 46.14
N GLU A 16 55.44 -124.92 45.22
CA GLU A 16 55.27 -124.61 43.79
C GLU A 16 54.03 -123.74 43.55
N GLY A 17 52.94 -124.02 44.27
CA GLY A 17 51.72 -123.22 44.24
C GLY A 17 51.96 -121.78 44.70
N LEU A 18 52.71 -121.59 45.79
CA LEU A 18 53.11 -120.27 46.30
C LEU A 18 54.04 -119.54 45.33
N LYS A 19 55.03 -120.22 44.74
CA LYS A 19 55.89 -119.62 43.70
C LYS A 19 55.09 -119.22 42.46
N LYS A 20 54.10 -120.03 42.06
CA LYS A 20 53.18 -119.68 40.96
C LYS A 20 52.30 -118.48 41.33
N LEU A 21 51.80 -118.41 42.56
CA LEU A 21 50.99 -117.28 43.04
C LEU A 21 51.81 -115.98 43.11
N ASP A 22 53.04 -116.02 43.63
CA ASP A 22 53.93 -114.86 43.64
C ASP A 22 54.30 -114.41 42.22
N SER A 23 54.55 -115.38 41.32
CA SER A 23 54.76 -115.10 39.90
C SER A 23 53.55 -114.40 39.29
N LEU A 24 52.35 -114.93 39.51
CA LEU A 24 51.10 -114.36 39.02
C LEU A 24 50.81 -112.98 39.63
N TYR A 25 51.08 -112.78 40.92
CA TYR A 25 50.88 -111.50 41.59
C TYR A 25 51.86 -110.44 41.08
N SER A 26 53.11 -110.83 40.84
CA SER A 26 54.13 -109.99 40.21
C SER A 26 53.73 -109.64 38.77
N GLU A 27 53.23 -110.60 37.99
CA GLU A 27 52.70 -110.38 36.64
C GLU A 27 51.48 -109.45 36.64
N MET A 28 50.52 -109.63 37.57
CA MET A 28 49.36 -108.74 37.70
C MET A 28 49.78 -107.33 38.11
N SER A 29 50.70 -107.19 39.06
CA SER A 29 51.22 -105.89 39.52
C SER A 29 51.97 -105.16 38.40
N GLN A 30 52.79 -105.88 37.64
CA GLN A 30 53.42 -105.35 36.42
C GLN A 30 52.37 -104.95 35.38
N SER A 31 51.34 -105.77 35.17
CA SER A 31 50.27 -105.47 34.22
C SER A 31 49.46 -104.23 34.63
N LEU A 32 49.13 -104.07 35.91
CA LEU A 32 48.45 -102.90 36.45
C LEU A 32 49.30 -101.63 36.33
N LYS A 33 50.60 -101.70 36.64
CA LYS A 33 51.53 -100.58 36.41
C LYS A 33 51.59 -100.21 34.94
N LYS A 34 51.61 -101.21 34.04
CA LYS A 34 51.60 -101.01 32.59
C LYS A 34 50.29 -100.37 32.14
N ILE A 35 49.13 -100.80 32.63
CA ILE A 35 47.84 -100.17 32.30
C ILE A 35 47.79 -98.73 32.80
N SER A 36 48.23 -98.46 34.03
CA SER A 36 48.28 -97.11 34.60
C SER A 36 49.18 -96.17 33.79
N SER A 37 50.39 -96.63 33.42
CA SER A 37 51.28 -95.84 32.55
C SER A 37 50.66 -95.61 31.19
N THR A 38 50.11 -96.66 30.55
CA THR A 38 49.47 -96.56 29.23
C THR A 38 48.27 -95.61 29.26
N THR A 39 47.49 -95.59 30.34
CA THR A 39 46.33 -94.71 30.52
C THR A 39 46.77 -93.25 30.71
N SER A 40 47.83 -93.01 31.48
CA SER A 40 48.43 -91.68 31.64
C SER A 40 49.00 -91.16 30.32
N THR A 41 49.73 -91.99 29.57
CA THR A 41 50.26 -91.65 28.25
C THR A 41 49.12 -91.37 27.26
N ALA A 42 48.05 -92.17 27.27
CA ALA A 42 46.88 -91.92 26.45
C ALA A 42 46.21 -90.58 26.79
N SER A 43 46.02 -90.26 28.08
CA SER A 43 45.43 -88.98 28.51
C SER A 43 46.29 -87.77 28.10
N GLN A 44 47.61 -87.89 28.20
CA GLN A 44 48.57 -86.88 27.72
C GLN A 44 48.54 -86.73 26.20
N LEU A 45 48.30 -87.81 25.44
CA LEU A 45 48.12 -87.76 23.98
C LEU A 45 46.76 -87.17 23.57
N PHE A 46 45.70 -87.44 24.33
CA PHE A 46 44.35 -86.95 24.02
C PHE A 46 44.16 -85.48 24.38
N THR A 47 44.81 -84.95 25.41
CA THR A 47 44.65 -83.55 25.84
C THR A 47 44.97 -82.52 24.73
N PRO A 48 46.10 -82.63 23.99
CA PRO A 48 46.39 -81.78 22.83
C PRO A 48 45.36 -81.94 21.71
N ILE A 49 44.89 -83.18 21.46
CA ILE A 49 43.88 -83.47 20.44
C ILE A 49 42.55 -82.81 20.80
N LEU A 50 42.12 -82.89 22.06
CA LEU A 50 40.92 -82.24 22.58
C LEU A 50 41.02 -80.71 22.48
N LYS A 51 42.16 -80.11 22.84
CA LYS A 51 42.39 -78.68 22.64
C LYS A 51 42.34 -78.29 21.17
N LYS A 52 42.95 -79.08 20.29
CA LYS A 52 42.91 -78.83 18.84
C LYS A 52 41.51 -79.01 18.25
N ASN A 53 40.73 -79.96 18.76
CA ASN A 53 39.33 -80.15 18.40
C ASN A 53 38.46 -78.97 18.87
N GLN A 54 38.68 -78.47 20.09
CA GLN A 54 38.04 -77.24 20.57
C GLN A 54 38.42 -76.03 19.71
N GLN A 55 39.69 -75.87 19.35
CA GLN A 55 40.14 -74.82 18.43
C GLN A 55 39.49 -74.97 17.04
N LEU A 56 39.39 -76.19 16.52
CA LEU A 56 38.73 -76.47 15.24
C LEU A 56 37.23 -76.16 15.30
N ASN A 57 36.55 -76.48 16.40
CA ASN A 57 35.13 -76.13 16.58
C ASN A 57 34.93 -74.62 16.68
N ILE A 58 35.83 -73.91 17.38
CA ILE A 58 35.82 -72.43 17.43
C ILE A 58 36.09 -71.87 16.02
N LEU A 59 37.04 -72.44 15.28
CA LEU A 59 37.37 -72.00 13.93
C LEU A 59 36.21 -72.27 12.95
N GLN A 60 35.56 -73.43 13.06
CA GLN A 60 34.38 -73.77 12.26
C GLN A 60 33.23 -72.82 12.59
N TYR A 61 32.94 -72.58 13.86
CA TYR A 61 31.92 -71.63 14.30
C TYR A 61 32.22 -70.21 13.77
N ASN A 62 33.47 -69.76 13.85
CA ASN A 62 33.88 -68.46 13.34
C ASN A 62 33.74 -68.38 11.82
N ILE A 63 34.14 -69.42 11.08
CA ILE A 63 33.98 -69.47 9.62
C ILE A 63 32.50 -69.46 9.23
N GLU A 64 31.66 -70.27 9.86
CA GLU A 64 30.21 -70.28 9.62
C GLU A 64 29.57 -68.92 9.94
N SER A 65 29.97 -68.30 11.06
CA SER A 65 29.53 -66.96 11.45
C SER A 65 29.95 -65.90 10.42
N SER A 66 31.22 -65.87 10.02
CA SER A 66 31.73 -64.95 9.00
C SER A 66 31.06 -65.18 7.63
N LEU A 67 30.83 -66.43 7.23
CA LEU A 67 30.19 -66.77 5.97
C LEU A 67 28.71 -66.32 5.96
N ASN A 68 28.01 -66.47 7.08
CA ASN A 68 26.65 -65.95 7.25
C ASN A 68 26.61 -64.41 7.24
N SER A 69 27.57 -63.74 7.90
CA SER A 69 27.70 -62.27 7.84
C SER A 69 27.92 -61.79 6.40
N VAL A 70 28.86 -62.40 5.67
CA VAL A 70 29.13 -62.07 4.26
C VAL A 70 27.93 -62.34 3.36
N ALA A 71 27.22 -63.46 3.55
CA ALA A 71 26.00 -63.76 2.80
C ALA A 71 24.92 -62.69 3.04
N SER A 72 24.73 -62.29 4.30
CA SER A 72 23.75 -61.26 4.65
C SER A 72 24.10 -59.88 4.05
N VAL A 73 25.38 -59.51 4.01
CA VAL A 73 25.84 -58.28 3.37
C VAL A 73 25.69 -58.36 1.86
N LYS A 74 25.93 -59.52 1.24
CA LYS A 74 25.70 -59.74 -0.19
C LYS A 74 24.22 -59.56 -0.55
N ASP A 75 23.30 -60.01 0.30
CA ASP A 75 21.87 -59.82 0.09
C ASP A 75 21.47 -58.34 0.22
N LEU A 76 21.99 -57.62 1.23
CA LEU A 76 21.83 -56.16 1.35
C LEU A 76 22.39 -55.42 0.13
N ALA A 77 23.55 -55.84 -0.38
CA ALA A 77 24.16 -55.26 -1.58
C ALA A 77 23.29 -55.45 -2.82
N ASN A 78 22.78 -56.67 -3.03
CA ASN A 78 21.90 -56.97 -4.14
C ASN A 78 20.60 -56.18 -4.07
N ASP A 79 20.09 -55.92 -2.87
CA ASP A 79 18.89 -55.10 -2.69
C ASP A 79 19.17 -53.61 -2.94
N ALA A 80 20.30 -53.11 -2.44
CA ALA A 80 20.77 -51.75 -2.73
C ALA A 80 20.92 -51.50 -4.24
N SER A 81 21.50 -52.44 -4.99
CA SER A 81 21.68 -52.32 -6.44
C SER A 81 20.35 -52.15 -7.20
N LYS A 82 19.23 -52.71 -6.71
CA LYS A 82 17.92 -52.48 -7.36
C LYS A 82 17.46 -51.04 -7.20
N HIS A 83 17.70 -50.44 -6.03
CA HIS A 83 17.35 -49.06 -5.74
C HIS A 83 18.33 -48.08 -6.40
N GLU A 84 19.60 -48.44 -6.53
CA GLU A 84 20.61 -47.70 -7.29
C GLU A 84 20.19 -47.51 -8.76
N ILE A 85 19.74 -48.56 -9.44
CA ILE A 85 19.23 -48.48 -10.83
C ILE A 85 18.06 -47.48 -10.96
N ILE A 86 17.28 -47.30 -9.90
CA ILE A 86 16.19 -46.32 -9.86
C ILE A 86 16.78 -44.91 -9.72
N LEU A 87 17.76 -44.71 -8.84
CA LEU A 87 18.39 -43.41 -8.58
C LEU A 87 19.24 -42.88 -9.75
N GLU A 88 19.82 -43.78 -10.54
CA GLU A 88 20.55 -43.44 -11.77
C GLU A 88 19.64 -42.91 -12.89
N GLN A 89 18.35 -43.21 -12.83
CA GLN A 89 17.36 -42.74 -13.81
C GLN A 89 16.82 -41.37 -13.44
N SER A 90 16.34 -40.61 -14.44
CA SER A 90 15.74 -39.31 -14.17
C SER A 90 14.40 -39.44 -13.43
N ILE A 91 14.17 -38.54 -12.48
CA ILE A 91 12.92 -38.48 -11.69
C ILE A 91 11.67 -38.38 -12.59
N ALA A 92 11.78 -37.70 -13.74
CA ALA A 92 10.68 -37.58 -14.70
C ALA A 92 10.27 -38.92 -15.33
N LYS A 93 11.18 -39.89 -15.43
CA LYS A 93 10.90 -41.22 -16.01
C LYS A 93 10.40 -42.20 -14.95
N VAL A 94 10.99 -42.15 -13.76
CA VAL A 94 10.69 -43.05 -12.64
C VAL A 94 9.41 -42.64 -11.89
N GLY A 95 9.17 -41.33 -11.80
CA GLY A 95 8.19 -40.74 -10.90
C GLY A 95 8.83 -40.37 -9.55
N LEU A 96 8.33 -39.28 -8.95
CA LEU A 96 8.90 -38.73 -7.72
C LEU A 96 8.75 -39.67 -6.52
N LYS A 97 7.57 -40.27 -6.31
CA LYS A 97 7.33 -41.18 -5.18
C LYS A 97 8.23 -42.43 -5.22
N PRO A 98 8.35 -43.17 -6.34
CA PRO A 98 9.28 -44.30 -6.41
C PRO A 98 10.74 -43.87 -6.22
N TYR A 99 11.12 -42.68 -6.69
CA TYR A 99 12.47 -42.14 -6.50
C TYR A 99 12.77 -41.86 -5.02
N ILE A 100 11.88 -41.15 -4.32
CA ILE A 100 12.00 -40.90 -2.87
C ILE A 100 12.04 -42.22 -2.09
N ASN A 101 11.17 -43.17 -2.43
CA ASN A 101 11.16 -44.49 -1.80
C ASN A 101 12.48 -45.25 -2.00
N ALA A 102 13.13 -45.10 -3.16
CA ALA A 102 14.43 -45.71 -3.42
C ALA A 102 15.52 -45.09 -2.53
N ILE A 103 15.50 -43.78 -2.29
CA ILE A 103 16.44 -43.13 -1.35
C ILE A 103 16.23 -43.66 0.07
N HIS A 104 15.00 -43.67 0.57
CA HIS A 104 14.70 -44.21 1.91
C HIS A 104 15.12 -45.67 2.05
N LYS A 105 14.93 -46.50 1.01
CA LYS A 105 15.37 -47.90 1.03
C LYS A 105 16.88 -48.04 1.11
N ILE A 106 17.65 -47.17 0.43
CA ILE A 106 19.10 -47.16 0.55
C ILE A 106 19.54 -46.68 1.94
N ASP A 107 18.84 -45.72 2.53
CA ASP A 107 19.08 -45.25 3.90
C ASP A 107 18.81 -46.34 4.94
N ASP A 108 17.67 -47.06 4.82
CA ASP A 108 17.35 -48.25 5.64
C ASP A 108 18.47 -49.31 5.54
N ILE A 109 18.94 -49.61 4.33
CA ILE A 109 20.02 -50.59 4.09
C ILE A 109 21.34 -50.11 4.71
N LEU A 110 21.64 -48.82 4.63
CA LEU A 110 22.83 -48.23 5.21
C LEU A 110 22.80 -48.32 6.74
N GLU A 111 21.65 -48.09 7.38
CA GLU A 111 21.47 -48.25 8.82
C GLU A 111 21.66 -49.72 9.24
N ASP A 112 20.99 -50.66 8.57
CA ASP A 112 21.13 -52.11 8.79
C ASP A 112 22.59 -52.58 8.68
N LEU A 113 23.33 -52.04 7.71
CA LEU A 113 24.73 -52.36 7.49
C LEU A 113 25.61 -51.80 8.62
N ASN A 114 25.34 -50.55 9.07
CA ASN A 114 26.07 -49.94 10.17
C ASN A 114 25.85 -50.69 11.50
N GLU A 115 24.62 -51.10 11.81
CA GLU A 115 24.31 -51.85 13.04
C GLU A 115 25.06 -53.19 13.10
N ARG A 116 25.16 -53.89 11.97
CA ARG A 116 25.85 -55.19 11.89
C ARG A 116 27.38 -55.05 11.92
N THR A 117 27.92 -53.94 11.45
CA THR A 117 29.37 -53.67 11.39
C THR A 117 29.94 -53.06 12.67
N HIS A 118 29.16 -52.89 13.75
CA HIS A 118 29.71 -52.53 15.06
C HIS A 118 30.63 -53.64 15.65
N SER A 119 30.67 -54.82 15.03
CA SER A 119 31.73 -55.80 15.26
C SER A 119 33.00 -55.41 14.47
N ASN A 120 34.18 -55.48 15.10
CA ASN A 120 35.48 -54.92 14.65
C ASN A 120 35.99 -55.26 13.22
N ASP A 121 35.24 -55.97 12.38
CA ASP A 121 35.57 -56.31 10.98
C ASP A 121 35.12 -55.20 10.00
N THR A 122 35.30 -53.94 10.41
CA THR A 122 34.79 -52.74 9.71
C THR A 122 35.51 -52.41 8.40
N SER A 123 36.70 -52.96 8.14
CA SER A 123 37.51 -52.56 6.98
C SER A 123 36.99 -53.10 5.65
N GLU A 124 36.35 -54.28 5.64
CA GLU A 124 35.94 -54.95 4.39
C GLU A 124 34.71 -54.29 3.76
N PHE A 125 33.85 -53.65 4.55
CA PHE A 125 32.58 -53.07 4.08
C PHE A 125 32.58 -51.53 4.03
N ALA A 126 33.67 -50.89 4.46
CA ALA A 126 33.78 -49.43 4.47
C ALA A 126 33.50 -48.82 3.08
N GLY A 127 33.96 -49.48 1.99
CA GLY A 127 33.70 -49.02 0.63
C GLY A 127 32.21 -49.03 0.25
N MET A 128 31.46 -50.04 0.70
CA MET A 128 30.01 -50.12 0.45
C MET A 128 29.27 -49.03 1.23
N VAL A 129 29.61 -48.83 2.51
CA VAL A 129 29.04 -47.75 3.32
C VAL A 129 29.26 -46.39 2.68
N THR A 130 30.48 -46.13 2.18
CA THR A 130 30.78 -44.89 1.46
C THR A 130 29.95 -44.77 0.18
N HIS A 131 29.85 -45.83 -0.62
CA HIS A 131 29.06 -45.83 -1.86
C HIS A 131 27.57 -45.54 -1.61
N LEU A 132 26.95 -46.20 -0.64
CA LEU A 132 25.54 -45.97 -0.31
C LEU A 132 25.30 -44.53 0.18
N LYS A 133 26.23 -43.96 0.95
CA LYS A 133 26.19 -42.54 1.34
C LYS A 133 26.29 -41.61 0.15
N GLU A 134 27.16 -41.92 -0.81
CA GLU A 134 27.28 -41.16 -2.06
C GLU A 134 25.99 -41.25 -2.90
N LEU A 135 25.37 -42.41 -3.00
CA LEU A 135 24.08 -42.59 -3.70
C LEU A 135 22.94 -41.78 -3.06
N ILE A 136 22.85 -41.77 -1.72
CA ILE A 136 21.86 -40.93 -1.01
C ILE A 136 22.14 -39.46 -1.32
N PHE A 137 23.39 -39.02 -1.18
CA PHE A 137 23.78 -37.64 -1.45
C PHE A 137 23.46 -37.20 -2.88
N ASP A 138 23.76 -38.04 -3.88
CA ASP A 138 23.44 -37.78 -5.28
C ASP A 138 21.92 -37.80 -5.53
N GLY A 139 21.19 -38.71 -4.90
CA GLY A 139 19.73 -38.76 -4.93
C GLY A 139 19.09 -37.48 -4.39
N GLU A 140 19.55 -37.00 -3.23
CA GLU A 140 19.10 -35.75 -2.62
C GLU A 140 19.43 -34.54 -3.50
N ARG A 141 20.64 -34.50 -4.06
CA ARG A 141 21.03 -33.46 -5.02
C ARG A 141 20.12 -33.47 -6.24
N ASN A 142 19.74 -34.63 -6.76
CA ASN A 142 18.80 -34.75 -7.88
C ASN A 142 17.39 -34.27 -7.51
N LEU A 143 16.93 -34.53 -6.28
CA LEU A 143 15.68 -33.97 -5.77
C LEU A 143 15.74 -32.43 -5.72
N GLN A 144 16.84 -31.83 -5.25
CA GLN A 144 17.00 -30.37 -5.25
C GLN A 144 16.98 -29.79 -6.67
N ILE A 145 17.65 -30.43 -7.63
CA ILE A 145 17.66 -30.02 -9.04
C ILE A 145 16.24 -30.09 -9.62
N TYR A 146 15.52 -31.17 -9.32
CA TYR A 146 14.15 -31.36 -9.78
C TYR A 146 13.20 -30.34 -9.15
N PHE A 147 13.32 -30.07 -7.85
CA PHE A 147 12.57 -29.03 -7.16
C PHE A 147 12.80 -27.64 -7.79
N ASN A 148 14.06 -27.30 -8.06
CA ASN A 148 14.40 -26.07 -8.76
C ASN A 148 13.79 -26.01 -10.17
N LYS A 149 13.68 -27.14 -10.88
CA LYS A 149 12.99 -27.21 -12.18
C LYS A 149 11.49 -26.97 -12.03
N LEU A 150 10.85 -27.57 -11.02
CA LEU A 150 9.43 -27.34 -10.73
C LEU A 150 9.16 -25.86 -10.39
N LEU A 151 9.99 -25.25 -9.54
CA LEU A 151 9.85 -23.84 -9.15
C LEU A 151 10.05 -22.87 -10.33
N ASN A 152 10.76 -23.30 -11.36
CA ASN A 152 11.00 -22.53 -12.56
C ASN A 152 10.05 -22.92 -13.71
N SER A 153 8.99 -23.68 -13.46
CA SER A 153 7.95 -23.88 -14.47
C SER A 153 7.20 -22.59 -14.78
N ILE A 154 7.07 -21.69 -13.78
CA ILE A 154 6.60 -20.32 -13.95
C ILE A 154 7.79 -19.41 -14.23
N GLN A 155 7.84 -18.85 -15.43
CA GLN A 155 8.86 -17.88 -15.84
C GLN A 155 8.45 -16.45 -15.48
N PRO A 156 9.42 -15.52 -15.30
CA PRO A 156 9.13 -14.10 -15.14
C PRO A 156 8.28 -13.57 -16.29
N PHE A 157 7.30 -12.72 -15.96
CA PHE A 157 6.35 -12.18 -16.91
C PHE A 157 6.09 -10.70 -16.61
N ASP A 158 5.55 -9.97 -17.59
CA ASP A 158 5.09 -8.60 -17.37
C ASP A 158 3.72 -8.61 -16.68
N PRO A 159 3.64 -8.24 -15.39
CA PRO A 159 2.37 -8.24 -14.65
C PRO A 159 1.36 -7.23 -15.20
N GLN A 160 1.79 -6.21 -15.95
CA GLN A 160 0.87 -5.23 -16.56
C GLN A 160 -0.10 -5.91 -17.52
N ILE A 161 0.36 -6.94 -18.25
CA ILE A 161 -0.48 -7.67 -19.21
C ILE A 161 -1.62 -8.38 -18.48
N ASN A 162 -1.32 -9.03 -17.36
CA ASN A 162 -2.31 -9.74 -16.53
C ASN A 162 -3.31 -8.76 -15.89
N MET A 163 -2.82 -7.66 -15.30
CA MET A 163 -3.67 -6.64 -14.67
C MET A 163 -4.61 -5.99 -15.70
N ASN A 164 -4.10 -5.61 -16.88
CA ASN A 164 -4.91 -5.02 -17.95
C ASN A 164 -5.98 -5.97 -18.49
N LYS A 165 -5.64 -7.26 -18.64
CA LYS A 165 -6.58 -8.29 -19.09
C LYS A 165 -7.49 -8.82 -17.97
N LYS A 166 -7.27 -8.39 -16.72
CA LYS A 166 -7.94 -8.90 -15.51
C LYS A 166 -7.85 -10.43 -15.38
N ILE A 167 -6.69 -10.98 -15.72
CA ILE A 167 -6.40 -12.40 -15.58
C ILE A 167 -5.51 -12.58 -14.33
N PRO A 168 -5.73 -13.62 -13.51
CA PRO A 168 -4.85 -13.93 -12.38
C PRO A 168 -3.37 -14.06 -12.80
N PHE A 169 -2.48 -13.84 -11.85
CA PHE A 169 -1.07 -14.16 -12.06
C PHE A 169 -0.89 -15.68 -12.17
N PRO A 170 0.11 -16.17 -12.92
CA PRO A 170 0.39 -17.59 -13.02
C PRO A 170 0.55 -18.23 -11.63
N TYR A 171 -0.05 -19.40 -11.47
CA TYR A 171 0.03 -20.23 -10.27
C TYR A 171 0.31 -21.67 -10.67
N TYR A 172 0.80 -22.46 -9.72
CA TYR A 172 1.06 -23.88 -9.95
C TYR A 172 -0.25 -24.66 -9.91
N ASP A 173 -0.35 -25.69 -10.74
CA ASP A 173 -1.44 -26.65 -10.62
C ASP A 173 -1.21 -27.62 -9.44
N ASP A 174 -2.24 -28.40 -9.12
CA ASP A 174 -2.23 -29.35 -8.01
C ASP A 174 -1.14 -30.42 -8.15
N GLU A 175 -0.76 -30.78 -9.38
CA GLU A 175 0.29 -31.78 -9.63
C GLU A 175 1.66 -31.22 -9.23
N TYR A 176 1.99 -30.01 -9.69
CA TYR A 176 3.23 -29.32 -9.32
C TYR A 176 3.28 -29.03 -7.82
N LEU A 177 2.18 -28.57 -7.21
CA LEU A 177 2.10 -28.33 -5.77
C LEU A 177 2.32 -29.63 -4.98
N GLY A 178 1.65 -30.71 -5.36
CA GLY A 178 1.81 -32.01 -4.70
C GLY A 178 3.25 -32.54 -4.79
N GLN A 179 3.90 -32.37 -5.94
CA GLN A 179 5.31 -32.74 -6.10
C GLN A 179 6.26 -31.89 -5.25
N MET A 180 6.03 -30.57 -5.19
CA MET A 180 6.82 -29.67 -4.34
C MET A 180 6.66 -30.01 -2.86
N SER A 181 5.43 -30.25 -2.39
CA SER A 181 5.17 -30.66 -1.01
C SER A 181 5.87 -31.98 -0.66
N LEU A 182 5.86 -32.97 -1.55
CA LEU A 182 6.56 -34.24 -1.31
C LEU A 182 8.08 -34.06 -1.15
N ILE A 183 8.69 -33.14 -1.90
CA ILE A 183 10.12 -32.86 -1.77
C ILE A 183 10.42 -32.10 -0.48
N LEU A 184 9.57 -31.13 -0.11
CA LEU A 184 9.72 -30.40 1.15
C LEU A 184 9.55 -31.33 2.36
N ASP A 185 8.55 -32.21 2.32
CA ASP A 185 8.30 -33.25 3.34
C ASP A 185 9.52 -34.17 3.50
N TYR A 186 10.14 -34.62 2.40
CA TYR A 186 11.36 -35.45 2.45
C TYR A 186 12.49 -34.76 3.24
N PHE A 187 12.71 -33.47 3.00
CA PHE A 187 13.77 -32.70 3.66
C PHE A 187 13.37 -32.16 5.04
N GLU A 188 12.17 -32.43 5.56
CA GLU A 188 11.67 -31.83 6.81
C GLU A 188 12.62 -32.05 7.99
N ASN A 189 13.04 -33.30 8.19
CA ASN A 189 13.92 -33.73 9.27
C ASN A 189 15.39 -33.90 8.83
N SER A 190 15.70 -33.56 7.57
CA SER A 190 17.04 -33.64 7.03
C SER A 190 17.91 -32.47 7.49
N THR A 191 19.22 -32.69 7.61
CA THR A 191 20.21 -31.62 7.83
C THR A 191 20.21 -30.57 6.70
N GLN A 192 19.66 -30.91 5.54
CA GLN A 192 19.54 -30.02 4.38
C GLN A 192 18.23 -29.21 4.35
N ASN A 193 17.35 -29.32 5.36
CA ASN A 193 16.08 -28.60 5.41
C ASN A 193 16.24 -27.09 5.15
N ALA A 194 17.18 -26.46 5.83
CA ALA A 194 17.42 -25.03 5.68
C ALA A 194 17.83 -24.65 4.25
N GLN A 195 18.56 -25.53 3.56
CA GLN A 195 19.03 -25.29 2.19
C GLN A 195 17.89 -25.39 1.17
N ILE A 196 17.00 -26.38 1.31
CA ILE A 196 15.85 -26.51 0.39
C ILE A 196 14.86 -25.35 0.56
N VAL A 197 14.64 -24.91 1.80
CA VAL A 197 13.78 -23.75 2.10
C VAL A 197 14.40 -22.47 1.56
N ASP A 198 15.73 -22.29 1.71
CA ASP A 198 16.43 -21.14 1.12
C ASP A 198 16.38 -21.15 -0.42
N LEU A 199 16.53 -22.34 -1.03
CA LEU A 199 16.36 -22.51 -2.47
C LEU A 199 14.96 -22.08 -2.91
N PHE A 200 13.91 -22.54 -2.21
CA PHE A 200 12.53 -22.12 -2.45
C PHE A 200 12.41 -20.59 -2.41
N ILE A 201 12.78 -19.97 -1.30
CA ILE A 201 12.67 -18.51 -1.09
C ILE A 201 13.43 -17.77 -2.20
N LYS A 202 14.66 -18.17 -2.50
CA LYS A 202 15.51 -17.53 -3.50
C LYS A 202 14.91 -17.58 -4.90
N GLN A 203 14.35 -18.72 -5.33
CA GLN A 203 13.72 -18.82 -6.65
C GLN A 203 12.43 -17.98 -6.72
N ARG A 204 11.62 -17.98 -5.65
CA ARG A 204 10.39 -17.15 -5.59
C ARG A 204 10.70 -15.65 -5.63
N VAL A 205 11.65 -15.20 -4.80
CA VAL A 205 12.11 -13.79 -4.80
C VAL A 205 12.64 -13.41 -6.19
N ARG A 206 13.43 -14.29 -6.84
CA ARG A 206 13.93 -14.04 -8.19
C ARG A 206 12.80 -13.84 -9.21
N LEU A 207 11.80 -14.72 -9.21
CA LEU A 207 10.64 -14.61 -10.10
C LEU A 207 9.93 -13.26 -9.93
N ILE A 208 9.67 -12.87 -8.69
CA ILE A 208 8.93 -11.64 -8.37
C ILE A 208 9.76 -10.42 -8.73
N SER A 209 11.04 -10.38 -8.36
CA SER A 209 11.92 -9.26 -8.69
C SER A 209 12.07 -9.08 -10.21
N GLN A 210 12.23 -10.17 -10.96
CA GLN A 210 12.33 -10.09 -12.43
C GLN A 210 11.02 -9.68 -13.09
N SER A 211 9.87 -10.09 -12.53
CA SER A 211 8.55 -9.68 -13.03
C SER A 211 8.23 -8.21 -12.71
N LEU A 212 8.59 -7.75 -11.51
CA LEU A 212 8.42 -6.33 -11.13
C LEU A 212 9.41 -5.40 -11.84
N ALA A 213 10.56 -5.90 -12.31
CA ALA A 213 11.53 -5.13 -13.08
C ALA A 213 10.96 -4.58 -14.41
N PHE A 214 9.91 -5.20 -14.96
CA PHE A 214 9.19 -4.65 -16.13
C PHE A 214 8.48 -3.33 -15.80
N LEU A 215 8.04 -3.14 -14.55
CA LEU A 215 7.31 -1.96 -14.10
C LEU A 215 8.21 -0.87 -13.50
N GLU A 216 9.37 -1.25 -12.95
CA GLU A 216 10.25 -0.33 -12.21
C GLU A 216 10.68 0.94 -13.00
N PRO A 217 10.96 0.91 -14.31
CA PRO A 217 11.29 2.12 -15.06
C PRO A 217 10.19 3.20 -14.99
N PHE A 218 8.92 2.78 -14.96
CA PHE A 218 7.78 3.68 -14.93
C PHE A 218 7.53 4.32 -13.56
N THR A 219 8.22 3.86 -12.51
CA THR A 219 8.16 4.46 -11.17
C THR A 219 9.17 5.59 -10.97
N LYS A 220 10.07 5.81 -11.93
CA LYS A 220 11.17 6.79 -11.82
C LYS A 220 10.76 8.22 -12.18
N GLN A 221 9.63 8.39 -12.86
CA GLN A 221 9.05 9.68 -13.23
C GLN A 221 7.58 9.72 -12.84
N ILE A 222 7.14 10.83 -12.26
CA ILE A 222 5.74 10.99 -11.79
C ILE A 222 4.86 11.59 -12.88
N SER A 223 5.39 12.53 -13.67
CA SER A 223 4.70 13.18 -14.77
C SER A 223 5.51 13.08 -16.07
N SER A 224 4.88 13.42 -17.19
CA SER A 224 5.49 13.37 -18.53
C SER A 224 6.64 14.36 -18.73
N GLY A 225 6.87 15.29 -17.79
CA GLY A 225 7.95 16.28 -17.89
C GLY A 225 8.03 17.20 -16.66
N PRO A 226 9.15 17.90 -16.46
CA PRO A 226 9.42 18.66 -15.23
C PRO A 226 8.40 19.79 -14.96
N ASN A 227 7.85 20.40 -16.00
CA ASN A 227 6.86 21.48 -15.88
C ASN A 227 5.44 21.03 -16.25
N VAL A 228 5.20 19.71 -16.30
CA VAL A 228 3.88 19.15 -16.61
C VAL A 228 3.22 18.73 -15.29
N PRO A 229 2.07 19.31 -14.93
CA PRO A 229 1.35 18.93 -13.73
C PRO A 229 0.97 17.44 -13.74
N TYR A 230 1.02 16.81 -12.57
CA TYR A 230 0.60 15.43 -12.39
C TYR A 230 -0.87 15.24 -12.80
N GLN A 231 -1.14 14.11 -13.46
CA GLN A 231 -2.49 13.68 -13.82
C GLN A 231 -2.88 12.51 -12.93
N LYS A 232 -4.07 12.57 -12.33
CA LYS A 232 -4.54 11.55 -11.40
C LYS A 232 -4.43 10.15 -12.01
N GLY A 233 -3.81 9.22 -11.28
CA GLY A 233 -3.61 7.84 -11.70
C GLY A 233 -2.48 7.60 -12.72
N SER A 234 -1.77 8.63 -13.20
CA SER A 234 -0.78 8.47 -14.27
C SER A 234 0.57 7.91 -13.81
N SER A 235 0.84 7.87 -12.51
CA SER A 235 2.13 7.39 -11.99
C SER A 235 2.27 5.87 -12.11
N GLY A 236 3.42 5.40 -12.62
CA GLY A 236 3.73 3.97 -12.70
C GLY A 236 3.86 3.28 -11.34
N VAL A 237 4.01 4.05 -10.25
CA VAL A 237 3.97 3.52 -8.88
C VAL A 237 2.64 2.81 -8.61
N ASN A 238 1.53 3.32 -9.15
CA ASN A 238 0.21 2.72 -8.93
C ASN A 238 0.17 1.27 -9.43
N SER A 239 0.63 1.04 -10.66
CA SER A 239 0.71 -0.31 -11.25
C SER A 239 1.76 -1.18 -10.57
N TYR A 240 2.91 -0.62 -10.20
CA TYR A 240 3.95 -1.36 -9.46
C TYR A 240 3.40 -1.87 -8.11
N THR A 241 2.74 -1.01 -7.33
CA THR A 241 2.19 -1.38 -6.02
C THR A 241 1.11 -2.43 -6.16
N GLU A 242 0.22 -2.30 -7.14
CA GLU A 242 -0.85 -3.29 -7.39
C GLU A 242 -0.28 -4.65 -7.77
N ALA A 243 0.69 -4.69 -8.69
CA ALA A 243 1.38 -5.93 -9.06
C ALA A 243 2.10 -6.55 -7.85
N MET A 244 2.82 -5.75 -7.07
CA MET A 244 3.52 -6.22 -5.88
C MET A 244 2.56 -6.84 -4.85
N LEU A 245 1.42 -6.20 -4.58
CA LEU A 245 0.39 -6.74 -3.70
C LEU A 245 -0.20 -8.04 -4.24
N GLY A 246 -0.40 -8.14 -5.55
CA GLY A 246 -0.81 -9.37 -6.22
C GLY A 246 0.19 -10.51 -5.99
N PHE A 247 1.49 -10.25 -6.16
CA PHE A 247 2.53 -11.23 -5.87
C PHE A 247 2.56 -11.63 -4.39
N ILE A 248 2.53 -10.66 -3.46
CA ILE A 248 2.54 -10.94 -2.01
C ILE A 248 1.36 -11.84 -1.61
N ALA A 249 0.16 -11.58 -2.13
CA ALA A 249 -1.00 -12.41 -1.89
C ALA A 249 -0.80 -13.84 -2.45
N ASN A 250 -0.29 -13.95 -3.68
CA ASN A 250 -0.02 -15.23 -4.33
C ASN A 250 1.00 -16.08 -3.56
N GLU A 251 2.07 -15.45 -3.04
CA GLU A 251 3.08 -16.15 -2.25
C GLU A 251 2.56 -16.56 -0.86
N ASN A 252 1.67 -15.78 -0.25
CA ASN A 252 1.01 -16.20 0.99
C ASN A 252 0.19 -17.48 0.76
N SER A 253 -0.55 -17.56 -0.34
CA SER A 253 -1.28 -18.78 -0.73
C SER A 253 -0.32 -19.95 -1.01
N LEU A 254 0.77 -19.70 -1.76
CA LEU A 254 1.75 -20.74 -2.06
C LEU A 254 2.41 -21.33 -0.81
N ILE A 255 2.73 -20.47 0.17
CA ILE A 255 3.28 -20.92 1.44
C ILE A 255 2.26 -21.73 2.24
N GLN A 256 0.98 -21.34 2.21
CA GLN A 256 -0.10 -22.09 2.88
C GLN A 256 -0.31 -23.47 2.27
N ASP A 257 -0.25 -23.58 0.93
CA ASP A 257 -0.40 -24.84 0.22
C ASP A 257 0.78 -25.77 0.49
N LEU A 258 2.02 -25.26 0.37
CA LEU A 258 3.23 -26.07 0.48
C LEU A 258 3.57 -26.47 1.94
N TYR A 259 3.29 -25.60 2.92
CA TYR A 259 3.61 -25.81 4.32
C TYR A 259 2.36 -25.99 5.18
N SER A 260 1.32 -26.64 4.64
CA SER A 260 0.04 -26.88 5.31
C SER A 260 0.15 -27.70 6.61
N LYS A 261 1.15 -28.59 6.70
CA LYS A 261 1.46 -29.39 7.90
C LYS A 261 2.29 -28.63 8.94
N GLU A 262 2.97 -27.56 8.53
CA GLU A 262 3.96 -26.83 9.32
C GLU A 262 3.56 -25.36 9.54
N THR A 263 2.37 -25.14 10.07
CA THR A 263 1.79 -23.80 10.25
C THR A 263 2.69 -22.82 11.02
N SER A 264 3.56 -23.32 11.92
CA SER A 264 4.52 -22.51 12.67
C SER A 264 5.64 -21.92 11.82
N ARG A 265 6.02 -22.56 10.70
CA ARG A 265 7.08 -22.08 9.79
C ARG A 265 6.57 -21.05 8.79
N GLN A 266 5.29 -21.08 8.43
CA GLN A 266 4.69 -20.21 7.42
C GLN A 266 5.02 -18.72 7.62
N PRO A 267 4.89 -18.12 8.84
CA PRO A 267 5.20 -16.71 9.04
C PRO A 267 6.68 -16.37 8.81
N VAL A 268 7.59 -17.27 9.18
CA VAL A 268 9.04 -17.09 9.05
C VAL A 268 9.44 -17.11 7.58
N ILE A 269 8.91 -18.08 6.82
CA ILE A 269 9.17 -18.19 5.37
C ILE A 269 8.59 -16.99 4.64
N TYR A 270 7.36 -16.61 4.97
CA TYR A 270 6.69 -15.44 4.40
C TYR A 270 7.50 -14.15 4.64
N ALA A 271 7.99 -13.93 5.87
CA ALA A 271 8.80 -12.76 6.20
C ALA A 271 10.11 -12.72 5.40
N LYS A 272 10.83 -13.84 5.33
CA LYS A 272 12.09 -13.94 4.55
C LYS A 272 11.87 -13.72 3.05
N LEU A 273 10.77 -14.19 2.50
CA LEU A 273 10.41 -13.99 1.09
C LEU A 273 10.02 -12.54 0.81
N CYS A 274 9.18 -11.95 1.65
CA CYS A 274 8.66 -10.60 1.43
C CYS A 274 9.68 -9.49 1.71
N SER A 275 10.58 -9.67 2.68
CA SER A 275 11.60 -8.67 3.07
C SER A 275 12.34 -8.05 1.87
N PRO A 276 13.01 -8.81 0.97
CA PRO A 276 13.71 -8.22 -0.18
C PRO A 276 12.79 -7.49 -1.17
N ILE A 277 11.54 -7.92 -1.30
CA ILE A 277 10.54 -7.30 -2.17
C ILE A 277 10.13 -5.93 -1.59
N ILE A 278 9.84 -5.88 -0.29
CA ILE A 278 9.49 -4.63 0.41
C ILE A 278 10.69 -3.70 0.48
N GLN A 279 11.93 -4.21 0.63
CA GLN A 279 13.14 -3.38 0.54
C GLN A 279 13.27 -2.69 -0.81
N ASN A 280 12.95 -3.36 -1.93
CA ASN A 280 12.95 -2.71 -3.24
C ASN A 280 11.87 -1.64 -3.34
N TYR A 281 10.66 -1.94 -2.86
CA TYR A 281 9.57 -0.98 -2.81
C TYR A 281 9.93 0.26 -1.98
N LEU A 282 10.57 0.09 -0.83
CA LEU A 282 11.05 1.19 0.01
C LEU A 282 12.00 2.12 -0.74
N LYS A 283 12.88 1.59 -1.61
CA LYS A 283 13.75 2.42 -2.47
C LYS A 283 12.92 3.25 -3.46
N ILE A 284 11.91 2.65 -4.09
CA ILE A 284 11.00 3.35 -5.01
C ILE A 284 10.25 4.46 -4.29
N ILE A 285 9.74 4.20 -3.08
CA ILE A 285 9.03 5.18 -2.26
C ILE A 285 9.95 6.33 -1.85
N ARG A 286 11.17 6.05 -1.40
CA ARG A 286 12.17 7.08 -1.06
C ARG A 286 12.50 7.97 -2.26
N HIS A 287 12.68 7.39 -3.43
CA HIS A 287 12.90 8.13 -4.68
C HIS A 287 11.72 9.04 -5.01
N ASN A 288 10.49 8.50 -4.99
CA ASN A 288 9.28 9.27 -5.29
C ASN A 288 9.02 10.38 -4.27
N ARG A 289 9.31 10.15 -2.99
CA ARG A 289 9.27 11.19 -1.96
C ARG A 289 10.26 12.31 -2.25
N GLN A 290 11.47 11.99 -2.73
CA GLN A 290 12.44 13.00 -3.10
C GLN A 290 11.95 13.83 -4.30
N LEU A 291 11.43 13.18 -5.35
CA LEU A 291 10.82 13.88 -6.49
C LEU A 291 9.69 14.83 -6.05
N LEU A 292 8.82 14.36 -5.15
CA LEU A 292 7.75 15.19 -4.57
C LEU A 292 8.33 16.43 -3.88
N LYS A 293 9.40 16.30 -3.10
CA LYS A 293 10.07 17.44 -2.45
C LYS A 293 10.63 18.44 -3.46
N ASP A 294 11.22 17.94 -4.54
CA ASP A 294 11.90 18.75 -5.56
C ASP A 294 10.92 19.56 -6.42
N ASN A 295 9.68 19.08 -6.62
CA ASN A 295 8.71 19.74 -7.50
C ASN A 295 7.26 19.67 -6.98
N ARG A 296 7.03 20.15 -5.76
CA ARG A 296 5.69 20.18 -5.14
C ARG A 296 4.65 20.92 -5.96
N GLU A 297 5.04 21.96 -6.71
CA GLU A 297 4.10 22.78 -7.47
C GLU A 297 3.36 21.98 -8.56
N ASN A 298 4.08 21.14 -9.31
CA ASN A 298 3.52 20.41 -10.44
C ASN A 298 3.07 18.99 -10.06
N ILE A 299 3.82 18.31 -9.19
CA ILE A 299 3.57 16.90 -8.87
C ILE A 299 3.12 16.67 -7.43
N GLY A 300 2.97 17.72 -6.61
CA GLY A 300 2.59 17.60 -5.20
C GLY A 300 1.33 16.77 -4.97
N LEU A 301 0.29 16.93 -5.81
CA LEU A 301 -0.97 16.19 -5.66
C LEU A 301 -0.82 14.65 -5.74
N PHE A 302 0.25 14.14 -6.36
CA PHE A 302 0.57 12.71 -6.34
C PHE A 302 0.82 12.18 -4.91
N SER A 303 1.19 13.04 -3.94
CA SER A 303 1.42 12.63 -2.56
C SER A 303 0.19 11.96 -1.91
N PHE A 304 -1.02 12.34 -2.33
CA PHE A 304 -2.25 11.69 -1.87
C PHE A 304 -2.35 10.24 -2.35
N GLU A 305 -2.14 9.99 -3.65
CA GLU A 305 -2.13 8.63 -4.21
C GLU A 305 -0.99 7.79 -3.63
N LEU A 306 0.21 8.36 -3.54
CA LEU A 306 1.36 7.68 -2.96
C LEU A 306 1.10 7.27 -1.50
N SER A 307 0.46 8.13 -0.71
CA SER A 307 0.06 7.81 0.66
C SER A 307 -0.93 6.65 0.72
N ASP A 308 -1.94 6.66 -0.16
CA ASP A 308 -2.93 5.58 -0.25
C ASP A 308 -2.26 4.25 -0.64
N LYS A 309 -1.37 4.26 -1.64
CA LYS A 309 -0.62 3.07 -2.07
C LYS A 309 0.32 2.52 -1.00
N VAL A 310 0.99 3.38 -0.24
CA VAL A 310 1.83 2.94 0.89
C VAL A 310 0.97 2.35 2.01
N ASN A 311 -0.19 2.95 2.30
CA ASN A 311 -1.15 2.41 3.26
C ASN A 311 -1.70 1.04 2.84
N ASP A 312 -1.98 0.82 1.55
CA ASP A 312 -2.42 -0.49 1.03
C ASP A 312 -1.39 -1.58 1.35
N VAL A 313 -0.11 -1.29 1.14
CA VAL A 313 1.00 -2.20 1.47
C VAL A 313 1.09 -2.44 2.96
N LEU A 314 1.10 -1.38 3.78
CA LEU A 314 1.15 -1.52 5.25
C LEU A 314 -0.02 -2.34 5.80
N ARG A 315 -1.22 -2.19 5.23
CA ARG A 315 -2.40 -3.01 5.58
C ARG A 315 -2.18 -4.47 5.24
N SER A 316 -1.60 -4.78 4.06
CA SER A 316 -1.27 -6.15 3.66
C SER A 316 -0.20 -6.81 4.53
N LEU A 317 0.68 -6.02 5.17
CA LEU A 317 1.75 -6.52 6.04
C LEU A 317 1.34 -6.59 7.52
N ARG A 318 0.13 -6.14 7.87
CA ARG A 318 -0.31 -6.04 9.27
C ARG A 318 -0.29 -7.40 9.97
N GLY A 319 0.37 -7.47 11.13
CA GLY A 319 0.50 -8.69 11.93
C GLY A 319 1.52 -9.69 11.39
N LYS A 320 2.28 -9.33 10.35
CA LYS A 320 3.41 -10.09 9.83
C LYS A 320 4.71 -9.48 10.38
N ASP A 321 5.65 -10.32 10.82
CA ASP A 321 6.93 -9.88 11.38
C ASP A 321 7.91 -9.47 10.27
N ILE A 322 7.72 -8.26 9.71
CA ILE A 322 8.50 -7.71 8.60
C ILE A 322 9.04 -6.35 9.02
N ALA A 323 10.34 -6.29 9.36
CA ALA A 323 11.01 -5.09 9.87
C ALA A 323 10.92 -3.89 8.90
N GLU A 324 10.86 -4.14 7.60
CA GLU A 324 10.72 -3.09 6.58
C GLU A 324 9.42 -2.27 6.70
N ALA A 325 8.39 -2.83 7.34
CA ALA A 325 7.11 -2.14 7.54
C ALA A 325 7.27 -0.86 8.38
N ASP A 326 8.15 -0.87 9.39
CA ASP A 326 8.38 0.31 10.24
C ASP A 326 9.06 1.46 9.47
N TYR A 327 10.01 1.12 8.60
CA TYR A 327 10.65 2.09 7.71
C TYR A 327 9.66 2.63 6.69
N LEU A 328 8.80 1.77 6.14
CA LEU A 328 7.76 2.18 5.19
C LEU A 328 6.74 3.12 5.87
N ASN A 329 6.36 2.86 7.11
CA ASN A 329 5.51 3.72 7.91
C ASN A 329 6.17 5.08 8.19
N SER A 330 7.49 5.10 8.43
CA SER A 330 8.26 6.34 8.57
C SER A 330 8.24 7.18 7.29
N GLU A 331 8.39 6.55 6.12
CA GLU A 331 8.27 7.24 4.82
C GLU A 331 6.85 7.74 4.56
N LEU A 332 5.82 6.98 4.96
CA LEU A 332 4.41 7.40 4.85
C LEU A 332 4.18 8.71 5.61
N ILE A 333 4.67 8.83 6.85
CA ILE A 333 4.54 10.05 7.66
C ILE A 333 5.16 11.24 6.93
N GLU A 334 6.32 11.06 6.29
CA GLU A 334 6.96 12.12 5.50
C GLU A 334 6.13 12.52 4.27
N ILE A 335 5.52 11.57 3.58
CA ILE A 335 4.65 11.84 2.41
C ILE A 335 3.36 12.56 2.86
N GLN A 336 2.80 12.18 4.01
CA GLN A 336 1.64 12.85 4.60
C GLN A 336 1.97 14.29 5.01
N ARG A 337 3.19 14.58 5.48
CA ARG A 337 3.63 15.97 5.74
C ARG A 337 3.68 16.81 4.47
N ILE A 338 4.09 16.23 3.34
CA ILE A 338 4.02 16.91 2.03
C ILE A 338 2.55 17.19 1.69
N SER A 339 1.68 16.18 1.79
CA SER A 339 0.24 16.34 1.54
C SER A 339 -0.38 17.44 2.40
N HIS A 340 0.01 17.52 3.68
CA HIS A 340 -0.40 18.57 4.61
C HIS A 340 0.06 19.98 4.17
N SER A 341 1.30 20.12 3.66
CA SER A 341 1.83 21.42 3.23
C SER A 341 1.08 21.98 2.00
N LEU A 342 0.54 21.12 1.14
CA LEU A 342 -0.21 21.54 -0.05
C LEU A 342 -1.42 22.41 0.27
N PHE A 343 -2.06 22.21 1.43
CA PHE A 343 -3.20 23.03 1.87
C PHE A 343 -2.77 24.48 2.11
N GLN A 344 -1.63 24.70 2.76
CA GLN A 344 -1.08 26.05 2.99
C GLN A 344 -0.54 26.66 1.69
N GLU A 345 0.12 25.86 0.87
CA GLU A 345 0.70 26.28 -0.39
C GLU A 345 -0.36 26.78 -1.38
N LEU A 346 -1.57 26.21 -1.36
CA LEU A 346 -2.69 26.70 -2.16
C LEU A 346 -3.04 28.16 -1.80
N PHE A 347 -3.11 28.52 -0.52
CA PHE A 347 -3.39 29.89 -0.10
C PHE A 347 -2.22 30.83 -0.43
N ALA A 348 -0.98 30.38 -0.24
CA ALA A 348 0.20 31.15 -0.67
C ALA A 348 0.14 31.43 -2.18
N TYR A 349 -0.24 30.43 -2.97
CA TYR A 349 -0.39 30.53 -4.43
C TYR A 349 -1.49 31.52 -4.83
N ILE A 350 -2.69 31.43 -4.20
CA ILE A 350 -3.80 32.36 -4.43
C ILE A 350 -3.36 33.81 -4.18
N ASN A 351 -2.65 34.06 -3.07
CA ASN A 351 -2.17 35.39 -2.74
C ASN A 351 -1.15 35.91 -3.78
N THR A 352 -0.20 35.08 -4.20
CA THR A 352 0.79 35.46 -5.20
C THR A 352 0.14 35.81 -6.54
N LYS A 353 -0.78 34.96 -7.01
CA LYS A 353 -1.47 35.12 -8.31
C LYS A 353 -2.44 36.29 -8.34
N THR A 354 -3.14 36.56 -7.24
CA THR A 354 -3.98 37.77 -7.16
C THR A 354 -3.12 39.04 -7.11
N ARG A 355 -1.99 39.03 -6.39
CA ARG A 355 -1.08 40.20 -6.33
C ARG A 355 -0.33 40.46 -7.63
N SER A 356 -0.12 39.47 -8.49
CA SER A 356 0.54 39.67 -9.79
C SER A 356 -0.31 40.47 -10.79
N MET A 357 -1.60 40.71 -10.51
CA MET A 357 -2.45 41.56 -11.35
C MET A 357 -2.02 43.02 -11.25
N SER A 358 -1.37 43.57 -12.29
CA SER A 358 -0.99 44.98 -12.35
C SER A 358 -2.16 45.92 -12.69
N GLN A 359 -3.15 45.42 -13.42
CA GLN A 359 -4.34 46.18 -13.83
C GLN A 359 -5.57 45.26 -13.84
N LEU A 360 -6.74 45.88 -13.71
CA LEU A 360 -8.01 45.20 -13.96
C LEU A 360 -8.24 45.02 -15.47
N PRO A 361 -8.94 43.95 -15.90
CA PRO A 361 -9.41 43.83 -17.28
C PRO A 361 -10.20 45.06 -17.71
N SER A 362 -10.00 45.54 -18.94
CA SER A 362 -10.66 46.74 -19.46
C SER A 362 -12.18 46.60 -19.53
N ASP A 363 -12.67 45.39 -19.76
CA ASP A 363 -14.09 45.02 -19.76
C ASP A 363 -14.62 44.64 -18.36
N ASN A 364 -13.75 44.62 -17.34
CA ASN A 364 -14.04 44.11 -15.99
C ASN A 364 -14.53 42.65 -15.98
N GLY A 365 -14.08 41.87 -16.97
CA GLY A 365 -14.33 40.43 -17.07
C GLY A 365 -13.50 39.61 -16.08
N VAL A 366 -13.40 38.32 -16.37
CA VAL A 366 -12.60 37.38 -15.57
C VAL A 366 -11.12 37.54 -15.93
N PRO A 367 -10.23 37.81 -14.97
CA PRO A 367 -8.79 37.88 -15.19
C PRO A 367 -8.16 36.47 -15.20
N GLU A 368 -6.99 36.33 -15.82
CA GLU A 368 -6.23 35.06 -15.89
C GLU A 368 -6.02 34.38 -14.52
N PRO A 369 -5.68 35.10 -13.43
CA PRO A 369 -5.51 34.48 -12.11
C PRO A 369 -6.74 33.75 -11.60
N THR A 370 -7.96 34.21 -11.91
CA THR A 370 -9.18 33.50 -11.51
C THR A 370 -9.29 32.15 -12.21
N VAL A 371 -9.01 32.11 -13.52
CA VAL A 371 -9.06 30.87 -14.31
C VAL A 371 -7.99 29.89 -13.82
N ASP A 372 -6.78 30.38 -13.59
CA ASP A 372 -5.64 29.59 -13.14
C ASP A 372 -5.84 29.02 -11.73
N ILE A 373 -6.22 29.88 -10.77
CA ILE A 373 -6.51 29.46 -9.40
C ILE A 373 -7.66 28.45 -9.37
N MET A 374 -8.76 28.70 -10.07
CA MET A 374 -9.88 27.75 -10.09
C MET A 374 -9.53 26.43 -10.78
N SER A 375 -8.67 26.44 -11.80
CA SER A 375 -8.12 25.21 -12.39
C SER A 375 -7.32 24.42 -11.35
N LYS A 376 -6.49 25.09 -10.54
CA LYS A 376 -5.73 24.45 -9.46
C LYS A 376 -6.61 23.93 -8.33
N ILE A 377 -7.61 24.70 -7.90
CA ILE A 377 -8.62 24.28 -6.90
C ILE A 377 -9.39 23.04 -7.41
N ARG A 378 -9.83 23.05 -8.68
CA ARG A 378 -10.51 21.91 -9.30
C ARG A 378 -9.64 20.65 -9.27
N LYS A 379 -8.39 20.74 -9.72
CA LYS A 379 -7.44 19.61 -9.67
C LYS A 379 -7.23 19.10 -8.24
N PHE A 380 -7.11 20.00 -7.27
CA PHE A 380 -7.01 19.63 -5.85
C PHE A 380 -8.24 18.83 -5.39
N SER A 381 -9.44 19.25 -5.79
CA SER A 381 -10.70 18.59 -5.41
C SER A 381 -10.87 17.15 -5.93
N GLU A 382 -10.15 16.78 -6.99
CA GLU A 382 -10.19 15.42 -7.55
C GLU A 382 -9.60 14.38 -6.58
N TYR A 383 -8.81 14.80 -5.57
CA TYR A 383 -8.18 13.93 -4.57
C TYR A 383 -8.97 13.87 -3.25
N LYS A 384 -10.31 13.88 -3.33
CA LYS A 384 -11.22 13.94 -2.17
C LYS A 384 -10.88 12.96 -1.05
N SER A 385 -10.62 11.68 -1.33
CA SER A 385 -10.29 10.66 -0.32
C SER A 385 -9.02 11.02 0.46
N GLY A 386 -7.92 11.30 -0.25
CA GLY A 386 -6.65 11.69 0.35
C GLY A 386 -6.73 13.04 1.07
N CYS A 387 -7.57 13.96 0.58
CA CYS A 387 -7.81 15.22 1.27
C CYS A 387 -8.54 15.01 2.60
N LEU A 388 -9.57 14.14 2.63
CA LEU A 388 -10.32 13.83 3.86
C LEU A 388 -9.45 13.17 4.92
N SER A 389 -8.57 12.25 4.54
CA SER A 389 -7.65 11.60 5.48
C SER A 389 -6.60 12.58 6.01
N THR A 390 -6.06 13.45 5.14
CA THR A 390 -5.04 14.43 5.54
C THR A 390 -5.62 15.53 6.44
N ILE A 391 -6.80 16.06 6.09
CA ILE A 391 -7.40 17.20 6.80
C ILE A 391 -7.94 16.82 8.19
N GLN A 392 -8.14 15.52 8.46
CA GLN A 392 -8.58 15.04 9.77
C GLN A 392 -7.61 15.43 10.90
N ALA A 393 -6.31 15.50 10.60
CA ALA A 393 -5.28 15.90 11.54
C ALA A 393 -5.05 17.44 11.54
N MET A 394 -5.90 18.20 10.88
CA MET A 394 -5.74 19.64 10.69
C MET A 394 -6.85 20.44 11.38
N SER A 395 -6.51 21.64 11.81
CA SER A 395 -7.48 22.66 12.20
C SER A 395 -7.52 23.77 11.16
N ARG A 396 -8.68 24.43 11.05
CA ARG A 396 -8.90 25.50 10.07
C ARG A 396 -7.86 26.62 10.13
N SER A 397 -7.35 26.96 11.31
CA SER A 397 -6.34 28.01 11.48
C SER A 397 -4.99 27.67 10.83
N GLN A 398 -4.72 26.40 10.51
CA GLN A 398 -3.43 25.99 9.96
C GLN A 398 -3.26 26.34 8.47
N TRP A 399 -4.33 26.38 7.67
CA TRP A 399 -4.24 26.76 6.26
C TRP A 399 -4.59 28.22 6.01
N LEU A 400 -5.26 28.89 6.96
CA LEU A 400 -5.67 30.27 6.78
C LEU A 400 -4.50 31.26 6.89
N PRO A 401 -4.47 32.30 6.03
CA PRO A 401 -3.56 33.42 6.19
C PRO A 401 -3.79 34.15 7.52
N LYS A 402 -2.72 34.71 8.10
CA LYS A 402 -2.75 35.43 9.38
C LYS A 402 -3.15 36.90 9.27
N ASP A 403 -3.61 37.37 8.11
CA ASP A 403 -4.00 38.78 7.91
C ASP A 403 -5.40 39.05 8.52
N PRO A 404 -5.51 39.88 9.57
CA PRO A 404 -6.78 40.15 10.24
C PRO A 404 -7.75 40.98 9.38
N LYS A 405 -7.30 41.55 8.25
CA LYS A 405 -8.17 42.30 7.34
C LYS A 405 -9.03 41.40 6.46
N ILE A 406 -8.77 40.09 6.44
CA ILE A 406 -9.53 39.15 5.62
C ILE A 406 -10.91 38.93 6.23
N SER A 407 -11.95 39.18 5.44
CA SER A 407 -13.34 38.86 5.78
C SER A 407 -13.69 37.49 5.21
N TRP A 408 -14.04 36.55 6.09
CA TRP A 408 -14.45 35.19 5.73
C TRP A 408 -15.98 35.06 5.75
N THR A 409 -16.53 34.26 4.84
CA THR A 409 -17.98 34.03 4.77
C THR A 409 -18.49 33.13 5.91
N ILE A 410 -17.63 32.24 6.43
CA ILE A 410 -17.92 31.43 7.63
C ILE A 410 -17.98 32.32 8.87
N THR A 411 -19.08 32.25 9.61
CA THR A 411 -19.21 32.86 10.94
C THR A 411 -18.70 31.91 12.03
N LYS A 412 -18.22 32.45 13.16
CA LYS A 412 -17.65 31.65 14.28
C LYS A 412 -18.57 30.52 14.76
N ASN A 413 -19.90 30.68 14.64
CA ASN A 413 -20.89 29.71 15.10
C ASN A 413 -21.03 28.48 14.16
N GLN A 414 -20.51 28.54 12.93
CA GLN A 414 -20.59 27.41 11.98
C GLN A 414 -19.46 26.38 12.16
N LEU A 415 -18.62 26.54 13.19
CA LEU A 415 -17.42 25.72 13.44
C LEU A 415 -17.66 24.55 14.41
N GLU A 416 -18.91 24.23 14.75
CA GLU A 416 -19.21 23.21 15.78
C GLU A 416 -18.94 21.77 15.31
N ASP A 417 -19.09 21.48 14.02
CA ASP A 417 -18.85 20.14 13.48
C ASP A 417 -17.46 20.05 12.83
N LEU A 418 -16.55 19.41 13.57
CA LEU A 418 -15.14 19.15 13.23
C LEU A 418 -14.94 17.91 12.34
N SER A 419 -16.00 17.38 11.72
CA SER A 419 -15.86 16.27 10.78
C SER A 419 -14.93 16.64 9.61
N SER A 420 -14.17 15.66 9.11
CA SER A 420 -13.25 15.86 7.98
C SER A 420 -13.97 16.40 6.73
N ALA A 421 -15.23 16.02 6.53
CA ALA A 421 -16.06 16.50 5.44
C ALA A 421 -16.35 18.02 5.55
N ASN A 422 -16.72 18.49 6.74
CA ASN A 422 -16.96 19.92 6.96
C ASN A 422 -15.69 20.74 6.96
N LEU A 423 -14.58 20.19 7.47
CA LEU A 423 -13.26 20.83 7.35
C LEU A 423 -12.87 20.98 5.87
N LEU A 424 -13.13 19.95 5.04
CA LEU A 424 -12.82 20.01 3.62
C LEU A 424 -13.72 20.98 2.86
N SER A 425 -15.02 20.99 3.16
CA SER A 425 -15.96 22.02 2.65
C SER A 425 -15.50 23.42 3.05
N SER A 426 -15.07 23.59 4.30
CA SER A 426 -14.53 24.85 4.81
C SER A 426 -13.29 25.26 4.05
N PHE A 427 -12.32 24.36 3.85
CA PHE A 427 -11.08 24.61 3.11
C PHE A 427 -11.34 25.10 1.68
N PHE A 428 -12.18 24.40 0.91
CA PHE A 428 -12.49 24.82 -0.46
C PHE A 428 -13.27 26.14 -0.52
N GLY A 429 -14.22 26.34 0.38
CA GLY A 429 -14.92 27.61 0.46
C GLY A 429 -14.02 28.75 0.94
N ASP A 430 -13.06 28.49 1.82
CA ASP A 430 -12.05 29.46 2.26
C ASP A 430 -11.09 29.82 1.12
N ALA A 431 -10.71 28.86 0.28
CA ALA A 431 -9.89 29.13 -0.89
C ALA A 431 -10.63 30.05 -1.88
N ILE A 432 -11.94 29.84 -2.07
CA ILE A 432 -12.79 30.71 -2.91
C ILE A 432 -12.95 32.10 -2.28
N ASP A 433 -13.24 32.17 -0.98
CA ASP A 433 -13.30 33.44 -0.23
C ASP A 433 -11.99 34.22 -0.39
N TYR A 434 -10.85 33.54 -0.28
CA TYR A 434 -9.54 34.18 -0.34
C TYR A 434 -9.16 34.65 -1.74
N LEU A 435 -9.54 33.89 -2.78
CA LEU A 435 -9.45 34.34 -4.17
C LEU A 435 -10.23 35.64 -4.36
N LEU A 436 -11.52 35.64 -3.99
CA LEU A 436 -12.39 36.79 -4.17
C LEU A 436 -11.94 38.00 -3.34
N PHE A 437 -11.45 37.78 -2.12
CA PHE A 437 -10.82 38.80 -1.30
C PHE A 437 -9.61 39.42 -1.98
N GLY A 438 -8.72 38.59 -2.56
CA GLY A 438 -7.56 39.07 -3.30
C GLY A 438 -7.96 39.93 -4.50
N LEU A 439 -8.96 39.49 -5.26
CA LEU A 439 -9.51 40.25 -6.39
C LEU A 439 -10.16 41.56 -5.95
N GLU A 440 -10.94 41.55 -4.88
CA GLU A 440 -11.59 42.73 -4.31
C GLU A 440 -10.56 43.77 -3.86
N ARG A 441 -9.52 43.32 -3.16
CA ARG A 441 -8.41 44.15 -2.72
C ARG A 441 -7.68 44.78 -3.90
N ARG A 442 -7.32 44.01 -4.94
CA ARG A 442 -6.67 44.56 -6.14
C ARG A 442 -7.58 45.56 -6.85
N ALA A 443 -8.86 45.26 -6.97
CA ALA A 443 -9.81 46.18 -7.59
C ALA A 443 -9.90 47.52 -6.84
N GLN A 444 -9.89 47.49 -5.50
CA GLN A 444 -9.84 48.69 -4.68
C GLN A 444 -8.52 49.45 -4.84
N GLU A 445 -7.37 48.76 -4.78
CA GLU A 445 -6.05 49.38 -4.94
C GLU A 445 -5.89 50.06 -6.31
N THR A 446 -6.41 49.44 -7.38
CA THR A 446 -6.32 49.99 -8.74
C THR A 446 -7.32 51.12 -9.00
N LEU A 447 -8.56 50.99 -8.53
CA LEU A 447 -9.62 51.97 -8.83
C LEU A 447 -9.63 53.16 -7.87
N ASN A 448 -9.13 52.96 -6.65
CA ASN A 448 -9.18 53.95 -5.58
C ASN A 448 -7.81 54.15 -4.92
N PRO A 449 -6.74 54.48 -5.67
CA PRO A 449 -5.36 54.50 -5.15
C PRO A 449 -5.14 55.50 -4.00
N GLN A 450 -5.99 56.52 -3.89
CA GLN A 450 -5.90 57.56 -2.85
C GLN A 450 -6.69 57.25 -1.57
N HIS A 451 -7.48 56.17 -1.56
CA HIS A 451 -8.36 55.83 -0.43
C HIS A 451 -7.73 54.72 0.41
N GLU A 452 -7.87 54.81 1.74
CA GLU A 452 -7.56 53.69 2.61
C GLU A 452 -8.40 52.47 2.22
N ILE A 453 -7.76 51.30 2.19
CA ILE A 453 -8.40 50.03 1.86
C ILE A 453 -9.38 49.66 2.98
N HIS A 454 -10.66 49.94 2.75
CA HIS A 454 -11.75 49.63 3.68
C HIS A 454 -12.51 48.36 3.24
N LEU A 455 -11.92 47.18 3.46
CA LEU A 455 -12.56 45.89 3.14
C LEU A 455 -13.64 45.48 4.16
N LEU A 456 -13.63 46.08 5.36
CA LEU A 456 -14.48 45.66 6.49
C LEU A 456 -15.68 46.56 6.75
N SER A 457 -15.74 47.76 6.16
CA SER A 457 -16.76 48.73 6.53
C SER A 457 -17.80 48.92 5.44
N ASN A 458 -19.08 48.97 5.83
CA ASN A 458 -20.18 49.53 5.03
C ASN A 458 -19.98 51.03 4.71
N LYS A 459 -18.79 51.61 4.94
CA LYS A 459 -18.49 52.99 4.59
C LYS A 459 -18.30 53.08 3.08
N ARG A 460 -18.95 54.09 2.50
CA ARG A 460 -18.89 54.42 1.08
C ARG A 460 -17.44 54.59 0.63
N PHE A 461 -17.08 53.94 -0.47
CA PHE A 461 -15.84 54.17 -1.19
C PHE A 461 -16.14 54.33 -2.68
N PRO A 462 -15.31 55.06 -3.45
CA PRO A 462 -15.57 55.31 -4.86
C PRO A 462 -15.55 54.01 -5.68
N ASN A 463 -16.16 54.03 -6.87
CA ASN A 463 -16.14 52.92 -7.82
C ASN A 463 -16.71 51.58 -7.29
N ILE A 464 -17.48 51.59 -6.19
CA ILE A 464 -18.03 50.37 -5.57
C ILE A 464 -18.91 49.57 -6.54
N GLN A 465 -19.71 50.23 -7.38
CA GLN A 465 -20.51 49.56 -8.41
C GLN A 465 -19.63 48.78 -9.40
N ARG A 466 -18.51 49.37 -9.82
CA ARG A 466 -17.56 48.74 -10.76
C ARG A 466 -16.88 47.53 -10.14
N ILE A 467 -16.49 47.63 -8.87
CA ILE A 467 -15.91 46.53 -8.10
C ILE A 467 -16.93 45.39 -7.94
N GLY A 468 -18.18 45.72 -7.62
CA GLY A 468 -19.28 44.75 -7.54
C GLY A 468 -19.49 44.01 -8.86
N PHE A 469 -19.51 44.72 -9.99
CA PHE A 469 -19.64 44.11 -11.32
C PHE A 469 -18.51 43.13 -11.62
N PHE A 470 -17.26 43.56 -11.40
CA PHE A 470 -16.07 42.72 -11.59
C PHE A 470 -16.15 41.43 -10.76
N LEU A 471 -16.49 41.54 -9.47
CA LEU A 471 -16.57 40.38 -8.57
C LEU A 471 -17.73 39.43 -8.93
N LEU A 472 -18.85 39.96 -9.43
CA LEU A 472 -19.97 39.14 -9.92
C LEU A 472 -19.61 38.31 -11.16
N ASN A 473 -18.85 38.87 -12.10
CA ASN A 473 -18.36 38.12 -13.27
C ASN A 473 -17.44 36.98 -12.85
N ASN A 474 -16.52 37.24 -11.92
CA ASN A 474 -15.64 36.22 -11.36
C ASN A 474 -16.43 35.14 -10.62
N LEU A 475 -17.40 35.54 -9.78
CA LEU A 475 -18.24 34.60 -9.04
C LEU A 475 -19.09 33.73 -9.97
N SER A 476 -19.58 34.26 -11.10
CA SER A 476 -20.33 33.47 -12.10
C SER A 476 -19.45 32.37 -12.72
N LEU A 477 -18.19 32.67 -13.07
CA LEU A 477 -17.27 31.62 -13.53
C LEU A 477 -16.96 30.60 -12.43
N ILE A 478 -16.68 31.07 -11.21
CA ILE A 478 -16.41 30.19 -10.06
C ILE A 478 -17.58 29.23 -9.86
N ASP A 479 -18.81 29.73 -9.88
CA ASP A 479 -20.03 28.93 -9.74
C ASP A 479 -20.17 27.89 -10.88
N GLN A 480 -19.89 28.26 -12.13
CA GLN A 480 -19.87 27.31 -13.25
C GLN A 480 -18.83 26.19 -13.07
N ILE A 481 -17.63 26.53 -12.58
CA ILE A 481 -16.57 25.53 -12.32
C ILE A 481 -16.96 24.63 -11.15
N VAL A 482 -17.47 25.22 -10.06
CA VAL A 482 -17.97 24.48 -8.89
C VAL A 482 -19.02 23.47 -9.35
N GLN A 483 -20.07 23.91 -10.06
CA GLN A 483 -21.18 23.06 -10.49
C GLN A 483 -20.75 21.88 -11.37
N ARG A 484 -19.68 22.03 -12.14
CA ARG A 484 -19.16 21.01 -13.08
C ARG A 484 -18.03 20.15 -12.53
N SER A 485 -17.70 20.28 -11.24
CA SER A 485 -16.57 19.59 -10.63
C SER A 485 -16.91 18.94 -9.29
N GLU A 486 -15.97 18.15 -8.77
CA GLU A 486 -16.06 17.51 -7.45
C GLU A 486 -16.23 18.54 -6.31
N ILE A 487 -15.88 19.82 -6.56
CA ILE A 487 -16.08 20.92 -5.60
C ILE A 487 -17.55 21.05 -5.18
N ASN A 488 -18.52 20.84 -6.08
CA ASN A 488 -19.95 20.90 -5.73
C ASN A 488 -20.29 19.85 -4.66
N SER A 489 -19.85 18.61 -4.85
CA SER A 489 -20.10 17.52 -3.91
C SER A 489 -19.41 17.75 -2.55
N ILE A 490 -18.24 18.40 -2.56
CA ILE A 490 -17.45 18.68 -1.36
C ILE A 490 -18.00 19.88 -0.58
N LEU A 491 -18.38 20.96 -1.25
CA LEU A 491 -18.94 22.14 -0.60
C LEU A 491 -20.28 21.83 0.09
N GLY A 492 -21.12 21.01 -0.55
CA GLY A 492 -22.44 20.68 -0.05
C GLY A 492 -23.33 21.92 0.14
N SER A 493 -24.46 21.76 0.83
CA SER A 493 -25.43 22.84 1.03
C SER A 493 -24.83 24.05 1.77
N ALA A 494 -24.01 23.81 2.80
CA ALA A 494 -23.36 24.86 3.58
C ALA A 494 -22.38 25.69 2.72
N GLY A 495 -21.53 25.03 1.93
CA GLY A 495 -20.60 25.71 1.05
C GLY A 495 -21.30 26.46 -0.09
N LEU A 496 -22.37 25.90 -0.66
CA LEU A 496 -23.18 26.59 -1.68
C LEU A 496 -23.90 27.82 -1.10
N ALA A 497 -24.38 27.75 0.15
CA ALA A 497 -24.96 28.91 0.83
C ALA A 497 -23.92 30.04 1.04
N ARG A 498 -22.64 29.71 1.21
CA ARG A 498 -21.55 30.71 1.25
C ARG A 498 -21.40 31.42 -0.10
N LEU A 499 -21.41 30.69 -1.21
CA LEU A 499 -21.36 31.30 -2.55
C LEU A 499 -22.55 32.25 -2.78
N GLU A 500 -23.73 31.89 -2.30
CA GLU A 500 -24.91 32.74 -2.38
C GLU A 500 -24.80 33.99 -1.48
N SER A 501 -24.19 33.88 -0.30
CA SER A 501 -23.87 35.03 0.55
C SER A 501 -22.91 36.01 -0.13
N LEU A 502 -21.84 35.49 -0.76
CA LEU A 502 -20.91 36.29 -1.57
C LEU A 502 -21.64 36.97 -2.74
N ARG A 503 -22.53 36.25 -3.41
CA ARG A 503 -23.36 36.82 -4.49
C ARG A 503 -24.18 38.00 -4.00
N LYS A 504 -24.87 37.85 -2.87
CA LYS A 504 -25.63 38.94 -2.23
C LYS A 504 -24.75 40.12 -1.83
N LYS A 505 -23.54 39.87 -1.30
CA LYS A 505 -22.56 40.92 -0.99
C LYS A 505 -22.22 41.74 -2.25
N TYR A 506 -21.89 41.08 -3.35
CA TYR A 506 -21.45 41.78 -4.57
C TYR A 506 -22.60 42.39 -5.38
N ILE A 507 -23.81 41.82 -5.30
CA ILE A 507 -25.04 42.50 -5.75
C ILE A 507 -25.21 43.81 -4.99
N ASN A 508 -25.07 43.80 -3.66
CA ASN A 508 -25.15 45.03 -2.85
C ASN A 508 -24.11 46.08 -3.26
N TYR A 509 -22.90 45.67 -3.64
CA TYR A 509 -21.88 46.60 -4.17
C TYR A 509 -22.33 47.21 -5.49
N TYR A 510 -22.85 46.39 -6.40
CA TYR A 510 -23.34 46.83 -7.71
C TYR A 510 -24.52 47.81 -7.62
N VAL A 511 -25.45 47.58 -6.68
CA VAL A 511 -26.64 48.43 -6.49
C VAL A 511 -26.43 49.59 -5.52
N SER A 512 -25.24 49.74 -4.93
CA SER A 512 -24.96 50.80 -3.95
C SER A 512 -25.21 52.20 -4.52
N ASP A 513 -24.69 52.50 -5.71
CA ASP A 513 -24.88 53.81 -6.34
C ASP A 513 -26.36 54.08 -6.68
N TRP A 514 -27.12 53.02 -7.01
CA TRP A 514 -28.58 53.12 -7.22
C TRP A 514 -29.31 53.43 -5.93
N ARG A 515 -28.89 52.83 -4.80
CA ARG A 515 -29.44 53.15 -3.48
C ARG A 515 -29.14 54.60 -3.10
N ASP A 516 -27.93 55.08 -3.37
CA ASP A 516 -27.55 56.48 -3.16
C ASP A 516 -28.39 57.44 -4.01
N LEU A 517 -28.64 57.10 -5.28
CA LEU A 517 -29.54 57.85 -6.15
C LEU A 517 -30.96 57.94 -5.54
N THR A 518 -31.50 56.83 -5.03
CA THR A 518 -32.83 56.81 -4.41
C THR A 518 -32.92 57.59 -3.11
N SER A 519 -31.81 57.76 -2.39
CA SER A 519 -31.78 58.50 -1.11
C SER A 519 -32.11 59.98 -1.29
N ILE A 520 -31.85 60.55 -2.47
CA ILE A 520 -32.23 61.92 -2.85
C ILE A 520 -33.76 62.13 -2.71
N LEU A 521 -34.54 61.06 -2.85
CA LEU A 521 -36.00 61.06 -2.81
C LEU A 521 -36.58 60.70 -1.43
N LEU A 522 -35.75 60.38 -0.42
CA LEU A 522 -36.20 60.01 0.93
C LEU A 522 -36.57 61.22 1.79
N ASP A 523 -35.78 62.29 1.74
CA ASP A 523 -35.87 63.38 2.72
C ASP A 523 -37.27 64.03 2.73
N GLN A 524 -37.84 64.11 3.93
CA GLN A 524 -39.16 64.70 4.17
C GLN A 524 -39.08 66.21 3.94
N ILE A 525 -39.73 66.66 2.87
CA ILE A 525 -40.05 68.08 2.71
C ILE A 525 -41.32 68.29 3.53
N PHE A 526 -41.23 69.12 4.58
CA PHE A 526 -42.39 69.52 5.39
C PHE A 526 -43.44 70.11 4.45
N VAL A 527 -44.69 69.67 4.61
CA VAL A 527 -45.84 70.27 3.93
C VAL A 527 -46.63 70.98 5.02
N ASP A 528 -46.96 72.24 4.80
CA ASP A 528 -47.79 73.05 5.68
C ASP A 528 -49.09 72.30 6.01
N SER A 529 -49.72 72.56 7.15
CA SER A 529 -50.98 71.93 7.58
C SER A 529 -52.13 72.06 6.56
N SER A 530 -52.00 72.96 5.58
CA SER A 530 -52.95 73.15 4.47
C SER A 530 -52.72 72.24 3.26
N GLY A 531 -51.72 71.35 3.30
CA GLY A 531 -51.36 70.47 2.18
C GLY A 531 -50.73 71.20 0.98
N LYS A 532 -50.52 72.52 1.08
CA LYS A 532 -49.91 73.33 0.03
C LYS A 532 -48.40 73.41 0.26
N VAL A 533 -47.66 73.12 -0.80
CA VAL A 533 -46.20 73.22 -0.85
C VAL A 533 -45.79 74.69 -0.99
N SER A 534 -45.00 75.20 -0.06
CA SER A 534 -44.49 76.58 -0.09
C SER A 534 -43.56 76.82 -1.30
N SER A 535 -43.32 78.09 -1.70
CA SER A 535 -42.46 78.36 -2.88
C SER A 535 -41.05 77.79 -2.70
N LYS A 536 -40.49 77.92 -1.50
CA LYS A 536 -39.17 77.38 -1.12
C LYS A 536 -39.13 75.86 -1.25
N GLU A 537 -40.18 75.17 -0.80
CA GLU A 537 -40.28 73.71 -0.95
C GLU A 537 -40.45 73.28 -2.40
N LYS A 538 -41.21 74.03 -3.22
CA LYS A 538 -41.31 73.77 -4.66
C LYS A 538 -39.94 73.81 -5.33
N ASP A 539 -39.08 74.75 -4.95
CA ASP A 539 -37.73 74.84 -5.50
C ASP A 539 -36.84 73.70 -5.01
N GLN A 540 -36.95 73.28 -3.74
CA GLN A 540 -36.27 72.07 -3.25
C GLN A 540 -36.73 70.80 -3.98
N ILE A 541 -38.02 70.65 -4.28
CA ILE A 541 -38.55 69.50 -5.04
C ILE A 541 -38.00 69.51 -6.47
N LYS A 542 -37.98 70.67 -7.14
CA LYS A 542 -37.38 70.80 -8.48
C LYS A 542 -35.90 70.41 -8.46
N GLU A 543 -35.16 70.87 -7.45
CA GLU A 543 -33.75 70.54 -7.30
C GLU A 543 -33.55 69.03 -7.09
N LYS A 544 -34.40 68.37 -6.28
CA LYS A 544 -34.38 66.92 -6.10
C LYS A 544 -34.67 66.15 -7.39
N PHE A 545 -35.70 66.55 -8.15
CA PHE A 545 -35.97 65.94 -9.46
C PHE A 545 -34.75 66.10 -10.37
N LYS A 546 -34.20 67.30 -10.49
CA LYS A 546 -33.01 67.56 -11.30
C LYS A 546 -31.83 66.68 -10.89
N LYS A 547 -31.46 66.68 -9.60
CA LYS A 547 -30.36 65.86 -9.06
C LYS A 547 -30.59 64.37 -9.32
N PHE A 548 -31.81 63.88 -9.13
CA PHE A 548 -32.16 62.50 -9.42
C PHE A 548 -32.06 62.19 -10.91
N HIS A 549 -32.58 63.03 -11.79
CA HIS A 549 -32.53 62.78 -13.24
C HIS A 549 -31.10 62.81 -13.78
N ASP A 550 -30.28 63.76 -13.33
CA ASP A 550 -28.88 63.86 -13.73
C ASP A 550 -28.09 62.64 -13.24
N GLY A 551 -28.28 62.22 -11.99
CA GLY A 551 -27.66 61.02 -11.45
C GLY A 551 -28.17 59.72 -12.07
N PHE A 552 -29.45 59.66 -12.43
CA PHE A 552 -30.07 58.53 -13.12
C PHE A 552 -29.47 58.35 -14.52
N GLU A 553 -29.37 59.41 -15.31
CA GLU A 553 -28.79 59.38 -16.65
C GLU A 553 -27.32 58.95 -16.63
N ASP A 554 -26.53 59.46 -15.66
CA ASP A 554 -25.16 59.03 -15.43
C ASP A 554 -25.07 57.52 -15.09
N LEU A 555 -25.88 57.04 -14.15
CA LEU A 555 -25.89 55.63 -13.77
C LEU A 555 -26.36 54.69 -14.88
N VAL A 556 -27.37 55.11 -15.66
CA VAL A 556 -27.83 54.40 -16.87
C VAL A 556 -26.68 54.27 -17.87
N SER A 557 -25.96 55.36 -18.13
CA SER A 557 -24.83 55.40 -19.05
C SER A 557 -23.70 54.47 -18.59
N ARG A 558 -23.28 54.60 -17.32
CA ARG A 558 -22.25 53.73 -16.72
C ARG A 558 -22.67 52.27 -16.75
N SER A 559 -23.91 51.96 -16.38
CA SER A 559 -24.39 50.58 -16.31
C SER A 559 -24.49 49.91 -17.68
N LYS A 560 -24.81 50.66 -18.75
CA LYS A 560 -24.80 50.17 -20.14
C LYS A 560 -23.39 49.79 -20.64
N SER A 561 -22.34 50.33 -20.03
CA SER A 561 -20.97 49.95 -20.36
C SER A 561 -20.57 48.56 -19.84
N TYR A 562 -21.29 48.04 -18.83
CA TYR A 562 -21.05 46.73 -18.24
C TYR A 562 -21.73 45.61 -19.05
N ARG A 563 -20.92 44.74 -19.66
CA ARG A 563 -21.42 43.60 -20.44
C ARG A 563 -21.65 42.38 -19.54
N ILE A 564 -22.89 42.16 -19.10
CA ILE A 564 -23.27 40.97 -18.33
C ILE A 564 -23.59 39.82 -19.30
N SER A 565 -22.73 38.81 -19.36
CA SER A 565 -22.90 37.63 -20.21
C SER A 565 -23.90 36.60 -19.67
N ASP A 566 -24.01 36.48 -18.35
CA ASP A 566 -24.89 35.51 -17.67
C ASP A 566 -26.35 36.02 -17.62
N PRO A 567 -27.31 35.40 -18.33
CA PRO A 567 -28.69 35.84 -18.37
C PRO A 567 -29.42 35.76 -17.01
N ALA A 568 -29.02 34.83 -16.13
CA ALA A 568 -29.64 34.68 -14.82
C ALA A 568 -29.21 35.82 -13.90
N LEU A 569 -27.90 36.09 -13.82
CA LEU A 569 -27.37 37.24 -13.09
C LEU A 569 -27.96 38.55 -13.60
N LYS A 570 -28.05 38.68 -14.92
CA LYS A 570 -28.66 39.82 -15.60
C LYS A 570 -30.09 40.09 -15.14
N LYS A 571 -30.92 39.04 -15.07
CA LYS A 571 -32.30 39.13 -14.58
C LYS A 571 -32.36 39.58 -13.11
N ILE A 572 -31.49 39.04 -12.25
CA ILE A 572 -31.42 39.37 -10.83
C ILE A 572 -31.06 40.85 -10.65
N LEU A 573 -29.97 41.32 -11.28
CA LEU A 573 -29.53 42.72 -11.17
C LEU A 573 -30.59 43.70 -11.64
N ARG A 574 -31.31 43.37 -12.73
CA ARG A 574 -32.43 44.17 -13.20
C ARG A 574 -33.56 44.24 -12.18
N GLN A 575 -33.93 43.11 -11.57
CA GLN A 575 -34.99 43.06 -10.56
C GLN A 575 -34.60 43.88 -9.32
N GLU A 576 -33.35 43.80 -8.86
CA GLU A 576 -32.84 44.58 -7.74
C GLU A 576 -32.85 46.09 -8.01
N ILE A 577 -32.42 46.53 -9.21
CA ILE A 577 -32.45 47.96 -9.55
C ILE A 577 -33.89 48.46 -9.66
N LEU A 578 -34.77 47.69 -10.31
CA LEU A 578 -36.19 48.05 -10.44
C LEU A 578 -36.86 48.15 -9.06
N SER A 579 -36.64 47.18 -8.17
CA SER A 579 -37.24 47.16 -6.83
C SER A 579 -36.72 48.28 -5.93
N LEU A 580 -35.49 48.74 -6.13
CA LEU A 580 -34.92 49.88 -5.41
C LEU A 580 -35.45 51.22 -5.94
N VAL A 581 -35.38 51.43 -7.27
CA VAL A 581 -35.57 52.76 -7.87
C VAL A 581 -37.04 53.09 -8.09
N LEU A 582 -37.82 52.13 -8.59
CA LEU A 582 -39.17 52.42 -9.08
C LEU A 582 -40.15 52.82 -7.96
N PRO A 583 -40.24 52.10 -6.82
CA PRO A 583 -41.18 52.47 -5.75
C PRO A 583 -40.87 53.85 -5.15
N MET A 584 -39.57 54.17 -5.02
CA MET A 584 -39.11 55.44 -4.49
C MET A 584 -39.45 56.59 -5.43
N TYR A 585 -39.25 56.40 -6.74
CA TYR A 585 -39.59 57.39 -7.76
C TYR A 585 -41.10 57.58 -7.89
N GLU A 586 -41.88 56.50 -7.93
CA GLU A 586 -43.35 56.55 -8.01
C GLU A 586 -43.96 57.31 -6.83
N ARG A 587 -43.51 57.02 -5.61
CA ARG A 587 -43.96 57.72 -4.41
C ARG A 587 -43.69 59.22 -4.49
N PHE A 588 -42.48 59.60 -4.88
CA PHE A 588 -42.07 61.00 -4.98
C PHE A 588 -42.80 61.72 -6.14
N TYR A 589 -42.90 61.07 -7.29
CA TYR A 589 -43.62 61.56 -8.47
C TYR A 589 -45.09 61.82 -8.14
N ASN A 590 -45.80 60.83 -7.61
CA ASN A 590 -47.23 60.96 -7.32
C ASN A 590 -47.53 62.03 -6.27
N ARG A 591 -46.63 62.23 -5.30
CA ARG A 591 -46.78 63.26 -4.27
C ARG A 591 -46.62 64.68 -4.78
N TYR A 592 -45.76 64.90 -5.78
CA TYR A 592 -45.35 66.25 -6.18
C TYR A 592 -45.61 66.62 -7.65
N LYS A 593 -46.13 65.71 -8.48
CA LYS A 593 -46.40 65.97 -9.91
C LYS A 593 -47.32 67.18 -10.14
N ASP A 594 -48.32 67.36 -9.27
CA ASP A 594 -49.34 68.41 -9.39
C ASP A 594 -48.93 69.73 -8.71
N SER A 595 -47.74 69.77 -8.08
CA SER A 595 -47.23 70.97 -7.39
C SER A 595 -46.78 72.08 -8.36
N PHE A 596 -46.65 71.78 -9.66
CA PHE A 596 -46.07 72.65 -10.69
C PHE A 596 -47.08 72.98 -11.81
N LYS A 597 -47.09 74.23 -12.28
CA LYS A 597 -47.91 74.62 -13.46
C LYS A 597 -47.47 73.94 -14.76
N HIS A 598 -46.17 73.63 -14.89
CA HIS A 598 -45.60 72.93 -16.05
C HIS A 598 -44.72 71.75 -15.61
N PRO A 599 -45.32 70.62 -15.17
CA PRO A 599 -44.58 69.50 -14.58
C PRO A 599 -43.48 68.95 -15.48
N ARG A 600 -43.73 68.81 -16.80
CA ARG A 600 -42.75 68.30 -17.79
C ARG A 600 -41.48 69.15 -17.92
N LYS A 601 -41.50 70.43 -17.53
CA LYS A 601 -40.29 71.28 -17.49
C LYS A 601 -39.32 70.85 -16.38
N HIS A 602 -39.83 70.23 -15.33
CA HIS A 602 -39.06 69.86 -14.14
C HIS A 602 -38.96 68.34 -13.93
N ILE A 603 -39.87 67.57 -14.50
CA ILE A 603 -39.93 66.12 -14.39
C ILE A 603 -39.69 65.51 -15.78
N LYS A 604 -38.46 65.01 -16.02
CA LYS A 604 -38.06 64.42 -17.31
C LYS A 604 -38.83 63.13 -17.63
N TYR A 605 -38.94 62.23 -16.66
CA TYR A 605 -39.49 60.88 -16.85
C TYR A 605 -40.80 60.67 -16.07
N THR A 606 -41.81 60.07 -16.70
CA THR A 606 -42.88 59.38 -15.95
C THR A 606 -42.35 58.07 -15.35
N PRO A 607 -43.02 57.48 -14.33
CA PRO A 607 -42.61 56.18 -13.81
C PRO A 607 -42.51 55.08 -14.88
N SER A 608 -43.44 55.07 -15.85
CA SER A 608 -43.40 54.13 -16.97
C SER A 608 -42.22 54.39 -17.91
N GLU A 609 -41.93 55.65 -18.25
CA GLU A 609 -40.75 56.02 -19.05
C GLU A 609 -39.45 55.60 -18.34
N LEU A 610 -39.36 55.82 -17.02
CA LEU A 610 -38.20 55.45 -16.22
C LEU A 610 -38.00 53.92 -16.17
N MET A 611 -39.08 53.15 -15.99
CA MET A 611 -39.05 51.69 -16.04
C MET A 611 -38.57 51.19 -17.41
N ASN A 612 -39.02 51.81 -18.50
CA ASN A 612 -38.57 51.47 -19.85
C ASN A 612 -37.07 51.72 -20.02
N VAL A 613 -36.54 52.84 -19.52
CA VAL A 613 -35.10 53.12 -19.56
C VAL A 613 -34.32 52.08 -18.74
N LEU A 614 -34.76 51.76 -17.51
CA LEU A 614 -34.12 50.74 -16.67
C LEU A 614 -34.08 49.37 -17.37
N ASN A 615 -35.16 49.00 -18.07
CA ASN A 615 -35.22 47.78 -18.87
C ASN A 615 -34.21 47.77 -20.04
N THR A 616 -33.71 48.93 -20.49
CA THR A 616 -32.70 49.02 -21.56
C THR A 616 -31.26 48.89 -21.08
N ILE A 617 -30.99 49.17 -19.79
CA ILE A 617 -29.63 49.10 -19.23
C ILE A 617 -29.11 47.66 -19.27
N ILE A 618 -30.03 46.71 -19.13
CA ILE A 618 -29.75 45.31 -18.91
C ILE A 618 -30.52 44.51 -19.99
N LYS A 619 -30.33 44.87 -21.27
CA LYS A 619 -30.72 44.08 -22.45
C LYS A 619 -29.63 43.12 -22.81
#